data_AF-C1L877-F1
#
_entry.id   AF-C1L877-F1
#
_cell.length_a   1.000
_cell.length_b   1.000
_cell.length_c   1.000
_cell.angle_alpha   90.00
_cell.angle_beta   90.00
_cell.angle_gamma   90.00
#
_symmetry.space_group_name_H-M   'P 1'
#
loop_
_entity.id
_entity.type
_entity.pdbx_description
1 polymer ?
#
loop_
_entity_poly.entity_id
_entity_poly.type
_entity_poly.pdbx_seq_one_letter_code
_entity_poly.pdbx_strand_id
1 'polypeptide(L)'
;MVNESEYSRVILIPIDGSDHCDRAFRWYLENMKRDTDCIKFVHVVEPAYNIPTTGLTMDLSPVPDMTQALEASIASGKKLGQ
;
A
#
# COMPACT_ATOMS: atom_id res chain seq x y z
N MET A 1 25.18 -12.97 -26.25
CA MET A 1 24.80 -13.33 -24.88
C MET A 1 24.43 -12.05 -24.17
N VAL A 2 23.15 -11.85 -23.82
CA VAL A 2 22.73 -10.63 -23.10
C VAL A 2 23.16 -10.80 -21.66
N ASN A 3 23.95 -9.86 -21.15
CA ASN A 3 24.42 -9.88 -19.78
C ASN A 3 23.21 -9.56 -18.88
N GLU A 4 22.81 -10.46 -17.97
CA GLU A 4 21.66 -10.24 -17.07
C GLU A 4 21.78 -8.95 -16.25
N SER A 5 23.00 -8.43 -16.09
CA SER A 5 23.27 -7.16 -15.40
C SER A 5 22.79 -5.91 -16.14
N GLU A 6 22.37 -6.00 -17.42
CA GLU A 6 21.88 -4.85 -18.18
C GLU A 6 20.39 -4.53 -17.95
N TYR A 7 19.61 -5.47 -17.41
CA TYR A 7 18.20 -5.20 -17.16
C TYR A 7 18.01 -4.58 -15.77
N SER A 8 17.61 -3.31 -15.75
CA SER A 8 17.10 -2.65 -14.56
C SER A 8 15.85 -3.39 -14.09
N ARG A 9 15.91 -3.93 -12.86
CA ARG A 9 14.76 -4.64 -12.26
C ARG A 9 13.92 -3.67 -11.44
N VAL A 10 12.62 -3.92 -11.44
CA VAL A 10 11.67 -3.18 -10.62
C VAL A 10 11.45 -3.92 -9.31
N ILE A 11 11.75 -3.28 -8.19
CA ILE A 11 11.55 -3.81 -6.84
C ILE A 11 10.30 -3.16 -6.26
N LEU A 12 9.28 -3.96 -5.99
CA LEU A 12 8.04 -3.48 -5.36
C LEU A 12 8.15 -3.67 -3.85
N ILE A 13 7.97 -2.58 -3.10
CA ILE A 13 8.05 -2.57 -1.64
C ILE A 13 6.68 -2.17 -1.07
N PRO A 14 5.94 -3.11 -0.46
CA PRO A 14 4.70 -2.78 0.23
C PRO A 14 4.98 -1.90 1.45
N ILE A 15 4.18 -0.85 1.63
CA ILE A 15 4.20 0.02 2.81
C ILE A 15 2.81 0.08 3.43
N ASP A 16 2.73 -0.11 4.74
CA ASP A 16 1.48 -0.10 5.52
C ASP A 16 1.55 0.81 6.75
N GLY A 17 2.70 1.47 6.98
CA GLY A 17 2.93 2.34 8.13
C GLY A 17 3.31 1.60 9.41
N SER A 18 3.56 0.30 9.33
CA SER A 18 4.06 -0.50 10.45
C SER A 18 5.59 -0.49 10.55
N ASP A 19 6.13 -0.77 11.74
CA ASP A 19 7.57 -1.00 11.92
C ASP A 19 8.10 -2.21 11.09
N HIS A 20 7.20 -3.07 10.63
CA HIS A 20 7.55 -4.24 9.84
C HIS A 20 7.92 -3.87 8.41
N CYS A 21 7.19 -2.94 7.76
CA CYS A 21 7.54 -2.49 6.41
C CYS A 21 8.88 -1.74 6.42
N ASP A 22 9.16 -0.98 7.48
CA ASP A 22 10.44 -0.32 7.70
C ASP A 22 11.61 -1.31 7.78
N ARG A 23 11.45 -2.37 8.58
CA ARG A 23 12.47 -3.42 8.70
C ARG A 23 12.69 -4.16 7.38
N ALA A 24 11.63 -4.41 6.62
CA ALA A 24 11.73 -5.03 5.30
C ALA A 24 12.52 -4.13 4.32
N PHE A 25 12.27 -2.81 4.34
CA PHE A 25 13.03 -1.88 3.51
C PHE A 25 14.51 -1.81 3.89
N ARG A 26 14.84 -1.76 5.20
CA ARG A 26 16.23 -1.81 5.67
C ARG A 26 16.94 -3.09 5.22
N TRP A 27 16.27 -4.24 5.34
CA TRP A 27 16.82 -5.50 4.87
C TRP A 27 17.12 -5.48 3.37
N TYR A 28 16.22 -4.90 2.56
CA TYR A 28 16.47 -4.71 1.13
C TYR A 28 17.74 -3.87 0.87
N LEU A 29 17.89 -2.75 1.57
CA LEU A 29 19.05 -1.86 1.42
C LEU A 29 20.37 -2.57 1.76
N GLU A 30 20.36 -3.38 2.81
CA GLU A 30 21.56 -4.06 3.33
C GLU A 30 21.94 -5.29 2.50
N ASN A 31 20.97 -6.00 1.93
CA ASN A 31 21.20 -7.36 1.41
C ASN A 31 20.94 -7.51 -0.09
N MET A 32 20.05 -6.70 -0.67
CA MET A 32 19.54 -6.94 -2.01
C MET A 32 19.78 -5.78 -2.97
N LYS A 33 19.96 -4.56 -2.47
CA LYS A 33 20.10 -3.35 -3.29
C LYS A 33 21.18 -3.49 -4.36
N ARG A 34 20.81 -3.11 -5.58
CA ARG A 34 21.74 -2.85 -6.69
C ARG A 34 21.62 -1.38 -7.12
N ASP A 35 22.62 -0.88 -7.84
CA ASP A 35 22.60 0.48 -8.36
C ASP A 35 21.61 0.67 -9.52
N THR A 36 21.28 -0.43 -10.21
CA THR A 36 20.33 -0.45 -11.33
C THR A 36 18.89 -0.74 -10.90
N ASP A 37 18.61 -0.83 -9.60
CA ASP A 37 17.25 -1.12 -9.11
C ASP A 37 16.34 0.10 -9.23
N CYS A 38 15.13 -0.12 -9.75
CA CYS A 38 14.03 0.85 -9.72
C CYS A 38 13.05 0.44 -8.62
N ILE A 39 12.95 1.22 -7.54
CA ILE A 39 12.07 0.90 -6.41
C ILE A 39 10.69 1.53 -6.61
N LYS A 40 9.64 0.77 -6.37
CA LYS A 40 8.25 1.24 -6.34
C LYS A 40 7.63 0.93 -4.98
N PHE A 41 7.29 1.95 -4.22
CA PHE A 41 6.52 1.80 -2.99
C PHE A 41 5.03 1.69 -3.32
N VAL A 42 4.35 0.72 -2.70
CA VAL A 42 2.91 0.48 -2.90
C VAL A 42 2.22 0.41 -1.54
N HIS A 43 1.21 1.25 -1.36
CA HIS A 43 0.30 1.20 -0.24
C HIS A 43 -1.08 0.73 -0.72
N VAL A 44 -1.65 -0.27 -0.05
CA VAL A 44 -3.02 -0.72 -0.32
C VAL A 44 -3.93 -0.09 0.71
N VAL A 45 -4.87 0.74 0.24
CA VAL A 45 -5.88 1.35 1.10
C VAL A 45 -6.99 0.36 1.36
N GLU A 46 -7.16 -0.05 2.61
CA GLU A 46 -8.27 -0.93 3.01
C GLU A 46 -9.58 -0.12 3.08
N PRO A 47 -10.65 -0.53 2.37
CA PRO A 47 -11.95 0.10 2.50
C PRO A 47 -12.57 -0.29 3.85
N ALA A 48 -12.92 0.71 4.67
CA ALA A 48 -13.69 0.48 5.88
C ALA A 48 -15.16 0.21 5.51
N TYR A 49 -15.56 -1.06 5.50
CA TYR A 49 -16.97 -1.43 5.39
C TYR A 49 -17.60 -1.41 6.78
N ASN A 50 -18.25 -0.30 7.12
CA ASN A 50 -19.14 -0.26 8.28
C ASN A 50 -20.40 -1.08 7.94
N ILE A 51 -20.37 -2.40 8.15
CA ILE A 51 -21.60 -3.21 8.14
C ILE A 51 -22.23 -3.02 9.52
N PRO A 52 -23.42 -2.38 9.63
CA PRO A 52 -24.10 -2.30 10.91
C PRO A 52 -24.36 -3.73 11.38
N THR A 53 -23.84 -4.10 12.56
CA THR A 53 -24.02 -5.44 13.15
C THR A 53 -25.48 -5.75 13.51
N THR A 54 -26.40 -4.79 13.33
CA THR A 54 -27.81 -4.93 13.64
C THR A 54 -28.64 -5.09 12.38
N GLY A 55 -28.97 -6.36 12.09
CA GLY A 55 -30.19 -6.72 11.37
C GLY A 55 -30.05 -6.77 9.85
N LEU A 56 -30.13 -7.99 9.33
CA LEU A 56 -30.52 -8.28 7.95
C LEU A 56 -31.89 -7.63 7.66
N THR A 57 -31.91 -6.37 7.26
CA THR A 57 -33.08 -5.75 6.64
C THR A 57 -32.57 -4.79 5.59
N MET A 58 -32.71 -5.22 4.34
CA MET A 58 -32.45 -4.42 3.15
C MET A 58 -33.27 -3.14 3.23
N ASP A 59 -32.60 -2.00 3.38
CA ASP A 59 -33.01 -0.77 2.70
C ASP A 59 -31.76 0.05 2.40
N LEU A 60 -31.42 0.10 1.11
CA LEU A 60 -30.31 0.87 0.57
C LEU A 60 -30.66 2.35 0.65
N SER A 61 -29.99 3.09 1.53
CA SER A 61 -29.98 4.56 1.52
C SER A 61 -28.57 5.05 1.85
N PRO A 62 -28.17 6.18 1.24
CA PRO A 62 -26.88 6.39 0.56
C PRO A 62 -25.75 6.31 1.59
N VAL A 63 -24.53 5.76 1.39
CA VAL A 63 -23.43 5.94 0.40
C VAL A 63 -22.58 7.26 0.48
N PRO A 64 -22.84 8.32 1.29
CA PRO A 64 -21.86 9.40 1.47
C PRO A 64 -20.74 9.02 2.46
N ASP A 65 -21.05 8.26 3.51
CA ASP A 65 -20.09 7.96 4.59
C ASP A 65 -18.91 7.08 4.12
N MET A 66 -19.17 6.14 3.21
CA MET A 66 -18.12 5.29 2.62
C MET A 66 -17.13 6.08 1.77
N THR A 67 -17.60 7.10 1.04
CA THR A 67 -16.73 7.90 0.17
C THR A 67 -15.78 8.75 1.01
N GLN A 68 -16.29 9.38 2.08
CA GLN A 68 -15.49 10.20 2.97
C GLN A 68 -14.47 9.35 3.76
N ALA A 69 -14.87 8.18 4.26
CA ALA A 69 -13.97 7.25 4.94
C ALA A 69 -12.84 6.78 4.00
N LEU A 70 -13.17 6.44 2.74
CA LEU A 70 -12.18 6.06 1.73
C LEU A 70 -11.19 7.19 1.43
N GLU A 71 -11.67 8.42 1.22
CA GLU A 71 -10.81 9.59 0.98
C GLU A 71 -9.87 9.87 2.16
N ALA A 72 -10.36 9.71 3.40
CA ALA A 72 -9.53 9.84 4.60
C ALA A 72 -8.42 8.77 4.64
N SER A 73 -8.75 7.52 4.27
CA SER A 73 -7.77 6.44 4.18
C SER A 73 -6.76 6.67 3.06
N ILE A 74 -7.18 7.17 1.89
CA ILE A 74 -6.29 7.58 0.80
C ILE A 74 -5.35 8.71 1.25
N ALA A 75 -5.88 9.74 1.92
CA ALA A 75 -5.09 10.87 2.39
C ALA A 75 -4.06 10.44 3.44
N SER A 76 -4.41 9.50 4.32
CA SER A 76 -3.49 8.92 5.31
C SER A 76 -2.42 8.07 4.62
N GLY A 77 -2.80 7.21 3.68
CA GLY A 77 -1.89 6.38 2.90
C GLY A 77 -0.85 7.18 2.09
N LYS A 78 -1.25 8.33 1.52
CA LYS A 78 -0.33 9.23 0.81
C LYS A 78 0.81 9.77 1.67
N LYS A 79 0.62 9.88 2.99
CA LYS A 79 1.65 10.37 3.92
C LYS A 79 2.74 9.34 4.20
N LEU A 80 2.51 8.06 3.88
CA LEU A 80 3.48 6.99 4.11
C LEU A 80 4.67 7.03 3.14
N GLY A 81 4.52 7.68 1.99
CA GLY A 81 5.56 7.80 0.98
C GLY A 81 6.19 9.19 0.86
N GLN A 82 5.94 10.10 1.82
CA GLN A 82 6.46 11.48 1.85
C GLN A 82 7.78 11.58 2.62
#